data_AF-A0A356V804-F1
#
_entry.id   AF-A0A356V804-F1
#
_cell.length_a   1.000
_cell.length_b   1.000
_cell.length_c   1.000
_cell.angle_alpha   90.00
_cell.angle_beta   90.00
_cell.angle_gamma   90.00
#
_symmetry.space_group_name_H-M   'P 1'
#
loop_
_entity.id
_entity.type
_entity.pdbx_description
1 polymer ?
#
loop_
_entity_poly.entity_id
_entity_poly.type
_entity_poly.pdbx_seq_one_letter_code
_entity_poly.pdbx_strand_id
1 'polypeptide(L)'
;MFIELGHFALILALAVATLQAIIPLVGAHKYWPGWMAFAVPAANAQFFLTATSFAALTYAFVTSDFSLKVVVENSHTAKPMLYKVSGVWGNHEGSMLLWVLIVTLFGACAAWFGGNLPPGLKARVLAVQSMVGVAFLGFVLFTSNPFERLQFPPFNGRDLNPLLQDPGLAFHPPFLYLGYVGLSMSFSFAIAALIEGRVEAAWGSWVRPWTLAVW
;
A
#
# COMPACT_ATOMS: atom_id res chain seq x y z
N MET A 1 19.36 3.60 11.27
CA MET A 1 19.16 2.20 10.81
C MET A 1 17.71 1.94 10.37
N PHE A 2 16.70 2.34 11.14
CA PHE A 2 15.28 2.14 10.78
C PHE A 2 14.87 2.72 9.43
N ILE A 3 15.36 3.92 9.08
CA ILE A 3 15.09 4.55 7.77
C ILE A 3 15.57 3.67 6.61
N GLU A 4 16.81 3.17 6.66
CA GLU A 4 17.36 2.34 5.59
C GLU A 4 16.63 1.01 5.47
N LEU A 5 16.20 0.44 6.60
CA LEU A 5 15.35 -0.75 6.62
C LEU A 5 14.01 -0.47 5.94
N GLY A 6 13.38 0.67 6.24
CA GLY A 6 12.11 1.08 5.64
C GLY A 6 12.22 1.28 4.13
N HIS A 7 13.25 1.99 3.69
CA HIS A 7 13.50 2.23 2.27
C HIS A 7 13.82 0.94 1.52
N PHE A 8 14.67 0.07 2.09
CA PHE A 8 14.97 -1.24 1.52
C PHE A 8 13.71 -2.12 1.44
N ALA A 9 12.88 -2.13 2.48
CA ALA A 9 11.62 -2.87 2.49
C ALA A 9 10.68 -2.37 1.36
N LEU A 10 10.64 -1.06 1.09
CA LEU A 10 9.86 -0.50 -0.01
C LEU A 10 10.37 -0.94 -1.39
N ILE A 11 11.69 -0.95 -1.59
CA ILE A 11 12.32 -1.45 -2.83
C ILE A 11 12.01 -2.95 -3.02
N LEU A 12 12.13 -3.74 -1.95
CA LEU A 12 11.82 -5.16 -1.99
C LEU A 12 10.32 -5.39 -2.24
N ALA A 13 9.45 -4.55 -1.70
CA ALA A 13 8.02 -4.61 -1.98
C ALA A 13 7.71 -4.41 -3.47
N LEU A 14 8.41 -3.50 -4.15
CA LEU A 14 8.29 -3.32 -5.60
C LEU A 14 8.72 -4.59 -6.35
N ALA A 15 9.85 -5.20 -5.98
CA ALA A 15 10.31 -6.43 -6.62
C ALA A 15 9.30 -7.58 -6.44
N VAL A 16 8.78 -7.77 -5.23
CA VAL A 16 7.74 -8.77 -4.94
C VAL A 16 6.46 -8.46 -5.72
N ALA A 17 6.06 -7.18 -5.81
CA ALA A 17 4.89 -6.75 -6.57
C ALA A 17 5.03 -7.13 -8.06
N THR A 18 6.18 -6.88 -8.66
CA THR A 18 6.42 -7.24 -10.07
C THR A 18 6.34 -8.74 -10.28
N LEU A 19 6.92 -9.54 -9.39
CA LEU A 19 6.84 -11.00 -9.47
C LEU A 19 5.39 -11.50 -9.28
N GLN A 20 4.65 -10.93 -8.33
CA GLN A 20 3.24 -11.28 -8.09
C GLN A 20 2.31 -10.86 -9.22
N ALA A 21 2.60 -9.75 -9.91
CA ALA A 21 1.84 -9.32 -11.08
C ALA A 21 1.97 -10.30 -12.26
N ILE A 22 3.11 -10.99 -12.36
CA ILE A 22 3.46 -11.81 -13.53
C ILE A 22 3.25 -13.31 -13.27
N ILE A 23 3.89 -13.87 -12.24
CA ILE A 23 3.98 -15.32 -12.04
C ILE A 23 2.60 -15.98 -11.90
N PRO A 24 1.69 -15.52 -11.03
CA PRO A 24 0.38 -16.13 -10.89
C PRO A 24 -0.51 -15.92 -12.12
N LEU A 25 -0.35 -14.80 -12.84
CA LEU A 25 -1.11 -14.54 -14.05
C LEU A 25 -0.72 -15.53 -15.17
N VAL A 26 0.59 -15.73 -15.37
CA VAL A 26 1.10 -16.75 -16.30
C VAL A 26 0.67 -18.15 -15.85
N GLY A 27 0.79 -18.44 -14.56
CA GLY A 27 0.36 -19.71 -13.97
C GLY A 27 -1.12 -20.00 -14.21
N ALA A 28 -1.98 -19.00 -14.07
CA ALA A 28 -3.41 -19.13 -14.31
C ALA A 28 -3.74 -19.31 -15.80
N HIS A 29 -2.98 -18.68 -16.70
CA HIS A 29 -3.14 -18.83 -18.15
C HIS A 29 -2.65 -20.20 -18.66
N LYS A 30 -1.58 -20.75 -18.06
CA LYS A 30 -1.00 -22.05 -18.44
C LYS A 30 -1.51 -23.24 -17.61
N TYR A 31 -2.39 -22.99 -16.65
CA TYR A 31 -2.89 -23.98 -15.69
C TYR A 31 -1.77 -24.65 -14.87
N TRP A 32 -0.79 -23.86 -14.39
CA TRP A 32 0.32 -24.33 -13.57
C TRP A 32 0.06 -24.07 -12.07
N PRO A 33 -0.28 -25.10 -11.27
CA PRO A 33 -0.70 -24.92 -9.88
C PRO A 33 0.36 -24.25 -9.00
N GLY A 34 1.63 -24.61 -9.17
CA GLY A 34 2.73 -24.03 -8.39
C GLY A 34 2.91 -22.53 -8.62
N TRP A 35 2.71 -22.05 -9.85
CA TRP A 35 2.81 -20.63 -10.18
C TRP A 35 1.60 -19.85 -9.68
N MET A 36 0.40 -20.43 -9.74
CA MET A 36 -0.79 -19.84 -9.12
C MET A 36 -0.63 -19.73 -7.59
N ALA A 37 -0.05 -20.75 -6.95
CA ALA A 37 0.18 -20.79 -5.51
C ALA A 37 1.14 -19.69 -5.02
N PHE A 38 2.00 -19.14 -5.89
CA PHE A 38 2.89 -18.02 -5.56
C PHE A 38 2.14 -16.73 -5.17
N ALA A 39 0.90 -16.55 -5.63
CA ALA A 39 0.13 -15.33 -5.39
C ALA A 39 -0.05 -14.98 -3.91
N VAL A 40 -0.36 -16.00 -3.09
CA VAL A 40 -0.68 -15.83 -1.66
C VAL A 40 0.53 -15.42 -0.82
N PRO A 41 1.68 -16.15 -0.85
CA PRO A 41 2.85 -15.74 -0.08
C PRO A 41 3.41 -14.39 -0.55
N ALA A 42 3.34 -14.10 -1.85
CA ALA A 42 3.77 -12.80 -2.37
C ALA A 42 2.88 -11.66 -1.85
N ALA A 43 1.55 -11.84 -1.79
CA ALA A 43 0.63 -10.80 -1.30
C ALA A 43 0.88 -10.48 0.17
N ASN A 44 1.14 -11.52 0.97
CA ASN A 44 1.53 -11.37 2.37
C ASN A 44 2.87 -10.63 2.50
N ALA A 45 3.88 -11.02 1.71
CA ALA A 45 5.18 -10.37 1.71
C ALA A 45 5.07 -8.88 1.34
N GLN A 46 4.30 -8.54 0.30
CA GLN A 46 4.06 -7.14 -0.06
C GLN A 46 3.51 -6.33 1.11
N PHE A 47 2.46 -6.85 1.78
CA PHE A 47 1.83 -6.15 2.91
C PHE A 47 2.80 -5.95 4.08
N PHE A 48 3.55 -6.98 4.48
CA PHE A 48 4.49 -6.83 5.59
C PHE A 48 5.66 -5.92 5.25
N LEU A 49 6.13 -5.90 4.00
CA LEU A 49 7.19 -5.00 3.55
C LEU A 49 6.73 -3.54 3.51
N THR A 50 5.54 -3.27 2.96
CA THR A 50 4.97 -1.90 2.95
C THR A 50 4.60 -1.43 4.35
N ALA A 51 4.08 -2.32 5.21
CA ALA A 51 3.83 -2.00 6.63
C ALA A 51 5.13 -1.68 7.37
N THR A 52 6.21 -2.41 7.12
CA THR A 52 7.54 -2.13 7.70
C THR A 52 8.05 -0.76 7.24
N SER A 53 7.94 -0.46 5.94
CA SER A 53 8.28 0.85 5.38
C SER A 53 7.47 1.97 6.03
N PHE A 54 6.16 1.80 6.13
CA PHE A 54 5.27 2.80 6.72
C PHE A 54 5.55 3.01 8.22
N ALA A 55 5.84 1.93 8.96
CA ALA A 55 6.23 2.01 10.36
C ALA A 55 7.57 2.75 10.55
N ALA A 56 8.54 2.52 9.66
CA ALA A 56 9.82 3.24 9.68
C ALA A 56 9.63 4.74 9.40
N LEU A 57 8.77 5.11 8.44
CA LEU A 57 8.44 6.51 8.19
C LEU A 57 7.70 7.15 9.39
N THR A 58 6.75 6.43 9.97
CA THR A 58 6.03 6.87 11.18
C THR A 58 6.99 7.11 12.34
N TYR A 59 7.95 6.22 12.55
CA TYR A 59 8.99 6.38 13.54
C TYR A 59 9.81 7.66 13.32
N ALA A 60 10.22 7.94 12.07
CA ALA A 60 10.95 9.15 11.72
C ALA A 60 10.14 10.42 12.05
N PHE A 61 8.83 10.45 11.76
CA PHE A 61 7.96 11.57 12.10
C PHE A 61 7.80 11.77 13.62
N VAL A 62 7.55 10.69 14.36
CA VAL A 62 7.35 10.71 15.82
C VAL A 62 8.61 11.15 16.56
N THR A 63 9.78 10.70 16.10
CA THR A 63 11.08 11.05 16.70
C THR A 63 11.67 12.33 16.15
N SER A 64 10.99 12.98 15.18
CA SER A 64 11.47 14.19 14.52
C SER A 64 12.85 13.99 13.87
N ASP A 65 13.03 12.89 13.15
CA ASP A 65 14.25 12.59 12.41
C ASP A 65 14.35 13.47 11.16
N PHE A 66 14.95 14.65 11.33
CA PHE A 66 15.14 15.67 10.29
C PHE A 66 16.16 15.30 9.21
N SER A 67 16.74 14.09 9.26
CA SER A 67 17.54 13.60 8.15
C SER A 67 16.71 13.29 6.90
N LEU A 68 15.39 13.11 7.05
CA LEU A 68 14.45 12.97 5.95
C LEU A 68 13.86 14.33 5.57
N LYS A 69 13.92 14.65 4.27
CA LYS A 69 13.34 15.88 3.72
C LYS A 69 11.85 16.03 4.06
N VAL A 70 11.07 14.95 3.90
CA VAL A 70 9.64 14.97 4.20
C VAL A 70 9.33 15.28 5.68
N VAL A 71 10.19 14.87 6.60
CA VAL A 71 10.03 15.16 8.04
C VAL A 71 10.40 16.61 8.34
N VAL A 72 11.44 17.15 7.70
CA VAL A 72 11.78 18.57 7.78
C VAL A 72 10.64 19.44 7.27
N GLU A 73 10.00 19.06 6.17
CA GLU A 73 8.95 19.86 5.56
C GLU A 73 7.61 19.80 6.28
N ASN A 74 7.36 18.77 7.11
CA ASN A 74 6.01 18.49 7.65
C ASN A 74 5.96 18.17 9.16
N SER A 75 7.06 18.36 9.89
CA SER A 75 7.12 18.08 11.34
C SER A 75 7.94 19.15 12.08
N HIS A 76 7.80 19.17 13.40
CA HIS A 76 8.52 20.07 14.31
C HIS A 76 8.64 19.40 15.70
N THR A 77 9.72 19.66 16.43
CA THR A 77 9.98 19.02 17.74
C THR A 77 8.89 19.29 18.78
N ALA A 78 8.44 20.54 18.88
CA ALA A 78 7.40 21.00 19.81
C ALA A 78 5.96 20.63 19.41
N LYS A 79 5.77 19.95 18.28
CA LYS A 79 4.45 19.62 17.76
C LYS A 79 3.75 18.57 18.61
N PRO A 80 2.43 18.70 18.89
CA PRO A 80 1.67 17.64 19.56
C PRO A 80 1.80 16.29 18.84
N MET A 81 1.88 15.21 19.62
CA MET A 81 2.14 13.86 19.09
C MET A 81 1.12 13.40 18.04
N LEU A 82 -0.15 13.77 18.22
CA LEU A 82 -1.21 13.49 17.24
C LEU A 82 -0.80 13.98 15.83
N TYR A 83 -0.29 15.21 15.75
CA TYR A 83 0.07 15.81 14.48
C TYR A 83 1.45 15.39 13.98
N LYS A 84 2.34 14.86 14.83
CA LYS A 84 3.53 14.16 14.34
C LYS A 84 3.13 12.88 13.60
N VAL A 85 2.22 12.10 14.19
CA VAL A 85 1.69 10.88 13.57
C VAL A 85 0.91 11.22 12.30
N SER A 86 -0.04 12.15 12.35
CA SER A 86 -0.80 12.53 11.14
C SER A 86 0.04 13.23 10.09
N GLY A 87 1.18 13.82 10.48
CA GLY A 87 2.17 14.37 9.57
C GLY A 87 2.67 13.34 8.55
N VAL A 88 2.67 12.03 8.89
CA VAL A 88 3.04 10.95 7.97
C VAL A 88 2.17 10.96 6.72
N TRP A 89 0.86 11.19 6.86
CA TRP A 89 -0.09 11.25 5.74
C TRP A 89 -0.66 12.67 5.50
N GLY A 90 -0.05 13.68 6.12
CA GLY A 90 -0.41 15.09 5.92
C GLY A 90 0.34 15.73 4.76
N ASN A 91 1.15 14.95 4.04
CA ASN A 91 1.99 15.37 2.93
C ASN A 91 1.81 14.42 1.74
N HIS A 92 2.36 14.79 0.59
CA HIS A 92 2.19 14.03 -0.64
C HIS A 92 2.85 12.64 -0.57
N GLU A 93 4.12 12.56 -0.22
CA GLU A 93 4.94 11.34 -0.26
C GLU A 93 4.44 10.26 0.69
N GLY A 94 4.16 10.64 1.93
CA GLY A 94 3.69 9.70 2.93
C GLY A 94 2.20 9.33 2.76
N SER A 95 1.38 10.19 2.16
CA SER A 95 0.04 9.81 1.69
C SER A 95 0.09 8.76 0.60
N MET A 96 1.03 8.87 -0.35
CA MET A 96 1.23 7.85 -1.39
C MET A 96 1.71 6.52 -0.80
N LEU A 97 2.54 6.54 0.24
CA LEU A 97 2.91 5.32 0.96
C LEU A 97 1.74 4.71 1.74
N LEU A 98 0.89 5.52 2.39
CA LEU A 98 -0.36 5.05 3.02
C LEU A 98 -1.30 4.41 1.99
N TRP A 99 -1.43 5.04 0.82
CA TRP A 99 -2.20 4.51 -0.29
C TRP A 99 -1.73 3.11 -0.69
N VAL A 100 -0.42 2.93 -0.92
CA VAL A 100 0.18 1.62 -1.21
C VAL A 100 -0.03 0.61 -0.08
N LEU A 101 0.12 1.03 1.18
CA LEU A 101 -0.13 0.18 2.35
C LEU A 101 -1.54 -0.40 2.29
N ILE A 102 -2.55 0.43 1.99
CA ILE A 102 -3.93 -0.02 1.89
C ILE A 102 -4.14 -0.93 0.66
N VAL A 103 -3.55 -0.63 -0.50
CA VAL A 103 -3.59 -1.52 -1.68
C VAL A 103 -3.10 -2.93 -1.32
N THR A 104 -1.97 -3.01 -0.62
CA THR A 104 -1.37 -4.29 -0.20
C THR A 104 -2.15 -4.97 0.94
N LEU A 105 -2.77 -4.20 1.84
CA LEU A 105 -3.67 -4.72 2.87
C LEU A 105 -4.87 -5.44 2.24
N PHE A 106 -5.54 -4.83 1.26
CA PHE A 106 -6.65 -5.47 0.55
C PHE A 106 -6.19 -6.73 -0.22
N GLY A 107 -5.00 -6.70 -0.82
CA GLY A 107 -4.39 -7.89 -1.42
C GLY A 107 -4.16 -9.02 -0.41
N ALA A 108 -3.62 -8.71 0.77
CA ALA A 108 -3.42 -9.67 1.85
C ALA A 108 -4.75 -10.20 2.40
N CYS A 109 -5.75 -9.33 2.61
CA CYS A 109 -7.11 -9.74 3.00
C CYS A 109 -7.71 -10.71 1.98
N ALA A 110 -7.55 -10.47 0.67
CA ALA A 110 -8.03 -11.39 -0.36
C ALA A 110 -7.29 -12.74 -0.34
N ALA A 111 -6.01 -12.73 0.02
CA ALA A 111 -5.25 -13.94 0.24
C ALA A 111 -5.77 -14.74 1.46
N TRP A 112 -6.05 -14.06 2.59
CA TRP A 112 -6.50 -14.65 3.86
C TRP A 112 -7.95 -15.12 3.84
N PHE A 113 -8.86 -14.31 3.30
CA PHE A 113 -10.31 -14.56 3.36
C PHE A 113 -10.89 -15.13 2.05
N GLY A 114 -10.12 -15.08 0.95
CA GLY A 114 -10.52 -15.65 -0.35
C GLY A 114 -10.32 -17.16 -0.46
N GLY A 115 -10.59 -17.95 0.58
CA GLY A 115 -10.42 -19.41 0.57
C GLY A 115 -11.38 -20.14 -0.37
N ASN A 116 -12.57 -19.58 -0.59
CA ASN A 116 -13.63 -20.16 -1.43
C ASN A 116 -13.52 -19.77 -2.92
N LEU A 117 -12.46 -19.07 -3.31
CA LEU A 117 -12.24 -18.66 -4.70
C LEU A 117 -11.63 -19.81 -5.50
N PRO A 118 -12.08 -20.03 -6.76
CA PRO A 118 -11.37 -20.90 -7.69
C PRO A 118 -9.89 -20.49 -7.79
N PRO A 119 -8.93 -21.44 -7.81
CA PRO A 119 -7.50 -21.12 -7.79
C PRO A 119 -7.05 -20.16 -8.91
N GLY A 120 -7.58 -20.36 -10.12
CA GLY A 120 -7.30 -19.48 -11.26
C GLY A 120 -7.79 -18.05 -11.05
N LEU A 121 -9.02 -17.89 -10.55
CA LEU A 121 -9.57 -16.58 -10.24
C LEU A 121 -8.76 -15.88 -9.14
N LYS A 122 -8.47 -16.59 -8.04
CA LYS A 122 -7.67 -16.03 -6.93
C LYS A 122 -6.28 -15.56 -7.41
N ALA A 123 -5.61 -16.36 -8.24
CA ALA A 123 -4.32 -16.01 -8.81
C ALA A 123 -4.40 -14.75 -9.68
N ARG A 124 -5.41 -14.65 -10.56
CA ARG A 124 -5.63 -13.49 -11.43
C ARG A 124 -5.96 -12.23 -10.61
N VAL A 125 -6.85 -12.35 -9.62
CA VAL A 125 -7.24 -11.23 -8.74
C VAL A 125 -6.02 -10.65 -8.03
N LEU A 126 -5.22 -11.51 -7.39
CA LEU A 126 -4.01 -11.07 -6.67
C LEU A 126 -2.93 -10.53 -7.61
N ALA A 127 -2.83 -11.05 -8.85
CA ALA A 127 -1.92 -10.51 -9.85
C ALA A 127 -2.34 -9.10 -10.31
N VAL A 128 -3.63 -8.88 -10.62
CA VAL A 128 -4.14 -7.56 -11.01
C VAL A 128 -4.00 -6.55 -9.87
N GLN A 129 -4.32 -6.93 -8.63
CA GLN A 129 -4.11 -6.07 -7.46
C GLN A 129 -2.63 -5.67 -7.33
N SER A 130 -1.73 -6.61 -7.62
CA SER A 130 -0.30 -6.35 -7.59
C SER A 130 0.16 -5.45 -8.74
N MET A 131 -0.47 -5.49 -9.92
CA MET A 131 -0.19 -4.53 -11.01
C MET A 131 -0.49 -3.08 -10.60
N VAL A 132 -1.60 -2.87 -9.88
CA VAL A 132 -1.90 -1.57 -9.25
C VAL A 132 -0.78 -1.21 -8.25
N GLY A 133 -0.39 -2.18 -7.42
CA GLY A 133 0.74 -2.04 -6.50
C GLY A 133 2.05 -1.63 -7.18
N VAL A 134 2.44 -2.26 -8.29
CA VAL A 134 3.65 -1.95 -9.05
C VAL A 134 3.64 -0.50 -9.53
N ALA A 135 2.53 -0.02 -10.08
CA ALA A 135 2.42 1.36 -10.58
C ALA A 135 2.66 2.38 -9.46
N PHE A 136 1.99 2.21 -8.32
CA PHE A 136 2.12 3.14 -7.20
C PHE A 136 3.44 2.99 -6.43
N LEU A 137 3.96 1.77 -6.25
CA LEU A 137 5.29 1.54 -5.68
C LEU A 137 6.38 2.16 -6.56
N GLY A 138 6.27 2.05 -7.88
CA GLY A 138 7.16 2.71 -8.82
C GLY A 138 7.09 4.23 -8.69
N PHE A 139 5.88 4.81 -8.66
CA PHE A 139 5.70 6.25 -8.43
C PHE A 139 6.32 6.70 -7.10
N VAL A 140 6.06 5.98 -6.01
CA VAL A 140 6.65 6.30 -4.70
C VAL A 140 8.17 6.27 -4.76
N LEU A 141 8.80 5.24 -5.34
CA LEU A 141 10.26 5.12 -5.33
C LEU A 141 10.96 6.11 -6.25
N PHE A 142 10.41 6.39 -7.42
CA PHE A 142 11.09 7.16 -8.47
C PHE A 142 10.72 8.65 -8.49
N THR A 143 9.53 9.02 -8.03
CA THR A 143 9.04 10.40 -8.14
C THR A 143 8.58 11.03 -6.83
N SER A 144 8.26 10.22 -5.81
CA SER A 144 7.63 10.68 -4.57
C SER A 144 8.20 9.99 -3.33
N ASN A 145 9.54 9.88 -3.26
CA ASN A 145 10.20 9.02 -2.28
C ASN A 145 10.23 9.64 -0.87
N PRO A 146 9.52 9.07 0.12
CA PRO A 146 9.47 9.63 1.48
C PRO A 146 10.79 9.44 2.26
N PHE A 147 11.75 8.68 1.72
CA PHE A 147 13.05 8.43 2.34
C PHE A 147 14.18 9.28 1.73
N GLU A 148 13.84 10.32 0.95
CA GLU A 148 14.83 11.29 0.44
C GLU A 148 15.61 11.92 1.61
N ARG A 149 16.94 11.74 1.59
CA ARG A 149 17.87 12.21 2.61
C ARG A 149 18.32 13.64 2.34
N LEU A 150 18.46 14.43 3.39
CA LEU A 150 19.17 15.70 3.35
C LEU A 150 20.64 15.52 3.72
N GLN A 151 21.54 16.09 2.91
CA GLN A 151 22.98 16.09 3.21
C GLN A 151 23.30 16.92 4.46
N PHE A 152 22.58 18.02 4.67
CA PHE A 152 22.74 18.91 5.83
C PHE A 152 21.38 19.11 6.52
N PRO A 153 20.97 18.17 7.39
CA PRO A 153 19.71 18.29 8.14
C PRO A 153 19.69 19.53 9.05
N PRO A 154 18.60 20.32 9.07
CA PRO A 154 18.46 21.40 10.03
C PRO A 154 18.20 20.86 11.45
N PHE A 155 18.39 21.71 12.46
CA PHE A 155 18.08 21.36 13.85
C PHE A 155 16.57 21.19 14.12
N ASN A 156 15.71 21.73 13.24
CA ASN A 156 14.27 21.64 13.39
C ASN A 156 13.56 21.71 12.02
N GLY A 157 12.34 21.20 11.97
CA GLY A 157 11.50 21.21 10.78
C GLY A 157 10.59 22.45 10.69
N ARG A 158 9.82 22.53 9.59
CA ARG A 158 9.01 23.69 9.18
C ARG A 158 7.56 23.59 9.67
N ASP A 159 7.28 22.62 10.54
CA ASP A 159 5.94 22.23 10.99
C ASP A 159 5.06 21.69 9.85
N LEU A 160 3.87 21.18 10.18
CA LEU A 160 2.85 20.85 9.19
C LEU A 160 2.00 22.08 8.90
N ASN A 161 1.47 22.14 7.69
CA ASN A 161 0.45 23.11 7.32
C ASN A 161 -0.59 23.28 8.46
N PRO A 162 -0.76 24.50 9.02
CA PRO A 162 -1.68 24.74 10.13
C PRO A 162 -3.10 24.27 9.86
N LEU A 163 -3.54 24.27 8.59
CA LEU A 163 -4.86 23.76 8.20
C LEU A 163 -5.04 22.28 8.51
N LEU A 164 -3.97 21.49 8.53
CA LEU A 164 -4.00 20.05 8.80
C LEU A 164 -3.86 19.72 10.29
N GLN A 165 -3.77 20.74 11.16
CA GLN A 165 -3.70 20.60 12.61
C GLN A 165 -5.10 20.66 13.26
N ASP A 166 -6.06 19.98 12.64
CA ASP A 166 -7.41 19.74 13.14
C ASP A 166 -7.61 18.23 13.36
N PRO A 167 -8.23 17.79 14.47
CA PRO A 167 -8.44 16.37 14.72
C PRO A 167 -9.20 15.66 13.59
N GLY A 168 -10.21 16.30 13.00
CA GLY A 168 -10.96 15.74 11.87
C GLY A 168 -10.05 15.47 10.68
N LEU A 169 -9.20 16.42 10.32
CA LEU A 169 -8.22 16.28 9.23
C LEU A 169 -7.05 15.34 9.56
N ALA A 170 -6.76 15.12 10.84
CA ALA A 170 -5.78 14.11 11.26
C ALA A 170 -6.31 12.68 11.02
N PHE A 171 -7.59 12.42 11.29
CA PHE A 171 -8.20 11.09 11.13
C PHE A 171 -8.76 10.84 9.73
N HIS A 172 -9.23 11.88 9.04
CA HIS A 172 -9.95 11.76 7.78
C HIS A 172 -9.20 10.99 6.66
N PRO A 173 -7.92 11.26 6.36
CA PRO A 173 -7.26 10.64 5.20
C PRO A 173 -7.15 9.11 5.28
N PRO A 174 -6.80 8.48 6.42
CA PRO A 174 -6.87 7.03 6.55
C PRO A 174 -8.25 6.43 6.25
N PHE A 175 -9.34 7.01 6.76
CA PHE A 175 -10.69 6.51 6.50
C PHE A 175 -11.12 6.74 5.05
N LEU A 176 -10.82 7.92 4.50
CA LEU A 176 -11.08 8.25 3.11
C LEU A 176 -10.36 7.26 2.19
N TYR A 177 -9.07 7.02 2.43
CA TYR A 177 -8.29 6.09 1.63
C TYR A 177 -8.80 4.66 1.81
N LEU A 178 -9.14 4.19 3.01
CA LEU A 178 -9.70 2.84 3.15
C LEU A 178 -10.90 2.57 2.21
N GLY A 179 -11.78 3.55 2.02
CA GLY A 179 -12.86 3.47 1.03
C GLY A 179 -12.35 3.56 -0.42
N TYR A 180 -11.74 4.68 -0.81
CA TYR A 180 -11.34 4.89 -2.21
C TYR A 180 -10.29 3.90 -2.70
N VAL A 181 -9.33 3.51 -1.84
CA VAL A 181 -8.34 2.46 -2.15
C VAL A 181 -8.96 1.11 -2.25
N GLY A 182 -9.86 0.79 -1.33
CA GLY A 182 -10.42 -0.54 -1.26
C GLY A 182 -11.19 -0.92 -2.52
N LEU A 183 -11.74 0.07 -3.25
CA LEU A 183 -12.34 -0.15 -4.57
C LEU A 183 -11.38 -0.76 -5.61
N SER A 184 -10.05 -0.62 -5.43
CA SER A 184 -9.05 -1.33 -6.24
C SER A 184 -9.25 -2.85 -6.19
N MET A 185 -9.73 -3.38 -5.07
CA MET A 185 -10.02 -4.79 -4.92
C MET A 185 -11.19 -5.22 -5.81
N SER A 186 -12.30 -4.46 -5.78
CA SER A 186 -13.45 -4.71 -6.66
C SER A 186 -13.07 -4.60 -8.14
N PHE A 187 -12.22 -3.62 -8.49
CA PHE A 187 -11.63 -3.52 -9.82
C PHE A 187 -10.83 -4.78 -10.19
N SER A 188 -9.95 -5.25 -9.30
CA SER A 188 -9.13 -6.45 -9.52
C SER A 188 -9.98 -7.71 -9.75
N PHE A 189 -11.10 -7.85 -9.04
CA PHE A 189 -12.07 -8.92 -9.31
C PHE A 189 -12.76 -8.81 -10.67
N ALA A 190 -13.12 -7.60 -11.08
CA ALA A 190 -13.76 -7.38 -12.38
C ALA A 190 -12.79 -7.73 -13.53
N ILE A 191 -11.55 -7.22 -13.48
CA ILE A 191 -10.53 -7.52 -14.49
C ILE A 191 -10.18 -9.01 -14.50
N ALA A 192 -10.00 -9.64 -13.33
CA ALA A 192 -9.71 -11.06 -13.25
C ALA A 192 -10.81 -11.93 -13.89
N ALA A 193 -12.08 -11.57 -13.70
CA ALA A 193 -13.21 -12.27 -14.30
C ALA A 193 -13.27 -12.08 -15.83
N LEU A 194 -12.95 -10.87 -16.32
CA LEU A 194 -12.82 -10.62 -17.76
C LEU A 194 -11.69 -11.45 -18.39
N ILE A 195 -10.55 -11.56 -17.71
CA ILE A 195 -9.42 -12.39 -18.16
C ILE A 195 -9.77 -13.89 -18.12
N GLU A 196 -10.53 -14.34 -17.10
CA GLU A 196 -11.00 -15.74 -17.01
C GLU A 196 -12.00 -16.09 -18.12
N GLY A 197 -12.76 -15.10 -18.61
CA GLY A 197 -13.81 -15.30 -19.61
C GLY A 197 -15.04 -16.05 -19.08
N ARG A 198 -15.17 -16.19 -17.76
CA ARG A 198 -16.29 -16.88 -17.08
C ARG A 198 -16.83 -16.00 -15.95
N VAL A 199 -17.96 -15.34 -16.19
CA VAL A 199 -18.70 -14.59 -15.17
C VAL A 199 -19.92 -15.41 -14.77
N GLU A 200 -19.75 -16.29 -13.80
CA GLU A 200 -20.85 -17.08 -13.24
C GLU A 200 -21.59 -16.27 -12.17
N ALA A 201 -22.81 -16.70 -11.80
CA ALA A 201 -23.61 -16.04 -10.76
C ALA A 201 -22.87 -15.93 -9.40
N ALA A 202 -21.91 -16.83 -9.13
CA ALA A 202 -21.04 -16.79 -7.96
C ALA A 202 -20.09 -15.58 -7.92
N TRP A 203 -19.83 -14.92 -9.05
CA TRP A 203 -18.97 -13.72 -9.08
C TRP A 203 -19.51 -12.60 -8.18
N GLY A 204 -20.84 -12.38 -8.20
CA GLY A 204 -21.47 -11.35 -7.38
C GLY A 204 -21.28 -11.59 -5.87
N SER A 205 -21.28 -12.84 -5.41
CA SER A 205 -21.06 -13.16 -3.99
C SER A 205 -19.61 -12.98 -3.57
N TRP A 206 -18.64 -13.11 -4.48
CA TRP A 206 -17.22 -12.87 -4.19
C TRP A 206 -16.86 -11.39 -4.13
N VAL A 207 -17.44 -10.55 -5.00
CA VAL A 207 -17.13 -9.11 -5.06
C VAL A 207 -17.86 -8.31 -4.00
N ARG A 208 -19.10 -8.70 -3.67
CA ARG A 208 -19.98 -7.94 -2.76
C ARG A 208 -19.34 -7.57 -1.41
N PRO A 209 -18.65 -8.46 -0.67
CA PRO A 209 -18.04 -8.10 0.60
C PRO A 209 -17.02 -6.96 0.46
N TRP A 210 -16.25 -6.94 -0.63
CA TRP A 210 -15.25 -5.92 -0.89
C TRP A 210 -15.91 -4.59 -1.20
N THR A 211 -16.92 -4.57 -2.06
CA THR A 211 -17.66 -3.34 -2.39
C THR A 211 -18.40 -2.77 -1.19
N LEU A 212 -18.96 -3.62 -0.31
CA LEU A 212 -19.63 -3.16 0.91
C LEU A 212 -18.67 -2.67 1.98
N ALA A 213 -17.46 -3.23 2.07
CA ALA A 213 -16.48 -2.81 3.07
C ALA A 213 -15.89 -1.42 2.80
N VAL A 214 -16.00 -0.94 1.55
CA VAL A 214 -15.34 0.28 1.05
C VAL A 214 -16.32 1.40 0.73
N TRP A 215 -17.61 1.14 0.90
CA TRP A 215 -18.72 2.07 0.73
C TRP A 215 -19.25 2.53 2.09
#